data_AF-A0A425WFU5-F1
#
_entry.id   AF-A0A425WFU5-F1
#
_cell.length_a   1.000
_cell.length_b   1.000
_cell.length_c   1.000
_cell.angle_alpha   90.00
_cell.angle_beta   90.00
_cell.angle_gamma   90.00
#
_symmetry.space_group_name_H-M   'P 1'
#
loop_
_entity.id
_entity.type
_entity.pdbx_description
1 polymer ?
#
loop_
_entity_poly.entity_id
_entity_poly.type
_entity_poly.pdbx_seq_one_letter_code
_entity_poly.pdbx_strand_id
1 'polypeptide(L)'
;MKLSDYSLDDLIRKDLLFLFPFYLFNLEKELRTFDERAESRKILISSFTELLDYVNELYNDGRLAFDKYLLLTDMIKKVADSLSVRYDNARKELDEIMGGKILEFKGERIYNEGREEGREEGRTEGKIDELLGLAYDGTLSVDVAASRALSKYKVPKDEFMRRLKSYKPGDELMQG
;
A
#
# COMPACT_ATOMS: atom_id res chain seq x y z
N MET A 1 -22.27 4.55 -26.42
CA MET A 1 -20.84 4.22 -26.41
C MET A 1 -20.66 2.87 -25.76
N LYS A 2 -19.93 1.96 -26.39
CA LYS A 2 -19.59 0.67 -25.80
C LYS A 2 -18.20 0.75 -25.20
N LEU A 3 -17.94 -0.01 -24.15
CA LEU A 3 -16.62 -0.11 -23.54
C LEU A 3 -15.56 -0.64 -24.51
N SER A 4 -15.98 -1.37 -25.54
CA SER A 4 -15.16 -1.86 -26.65
C SER A 4 -14.55 -0.77 -27.54
N ASP A 5 -15.04 0.48 -27.42
CA ASP A 5 -14.60 1.59 -28.28
C ASP A 5 -13.36 2.31 -27.71
N TYR A 6 -12.87 1.87 -26.54
CA TYR A 6 -11.79 2.49 -25.79
C TYR A 6 -10.53 1.62 -25.82
N SER A 7 -9.43 2.18 -26.34
CA SER A 7 -8.10 1.59 -26.14
C SER A 7 -7.64 1.80 -24.70
N LEU A 8 -6.61 1.07 -24.27
CA LEU A 8 -5.95 1.30 -22.98
C LEU A 8 -5.58 2.78 -22.82
N ASP A 9 -4.93 3.36 -23.84
CA ASP A 9 -4.51 4.77 -23.88
C ASP A 9 -5.67 5.75 -23.68
N ASP A 10 -6.84 5.46 -24.24
CA ASP A 10 -8.01 6.31 -24.05
C ASP A 10 -8.57 6.23 -22.63
N LEU A 11 -8.53 5.04 -22.02
CA LEU A 11 -8.92 4.88 -20.62
C LEU A 11 -7.99 5.71 -19.71
N ILE A 12 -6.71 5.77 -20.04
CA ILE A 12 -5.72 6.53 -19.27
C ILE A 12 -5.90 8.03 -19.44
N ARG A 13 -5.97 8.51 -20.69
CA ARG A 13 -6.10 9.95 -20.97
C ARG A 13 -7.35 10.56 -20.34
N LYS A 14 -8.39 9.75 -20.16
CA LYS A 14 -9.67 10.16 -19.59
C LYS A 14 -9.81 9.85 -18.09
N ASP A 15 -8.75 9.38 -17.44
CA ASP A 15 -8.73 8.95 -16.03
C ASP A 15 -9.82 7.91 -15.71
N LEU A 16 -10.12 7.04 -16.66
CA LEU A 16 -11.11 5.96 -16.54
C LEU A 16 -10.44 4.66 -16.05
N LEU A 17 -9.51 4.76 -15.10
CA LEU A 17 -8.71 3.63 -14.61
C LEU A 17 -9.57 2.51 -14.01
N PHE A 18 -10.73 2.85 -13.44
CA PHE A 18 -11.70 1.87 -12.94
C PHE A 18 -12.23 0.91 -14.02
N LEU A 19 -12.08 1.27 -15.30
CA LEU A 19 -12.50 0.45 -16.43
C LEU A 19 -11.44 -0.58 -16.86
N PHE A 20 -10.23 -0.56 -16.29
CA PHE A 20 -9.15 -1.49 -16.63
C PHE A 20 -9.52 -2.97 -16.44
N PRO A 21 -10.16 -3.39 -15.33
CA PRO A 21 -10.62 -4.77 -15.21
C PRO A 21 -11.74 -5.09 -16.20
N PHE A 22 -12.54 -4.09 -16.61
CA PHE A 22 -13.60 -4.27 -17.60
C PHE A 22 -13.06 -4.39 -19.03
N TYR A 23 -11.87 -3.84 -19.30
CA TYR A 23 -11.15 -4.09 -20.54
C TYR A 23 -10.82 -5.59 -20.70
N LEU A 24 -10.40 -6.28 -19.62
CA LEU A 24 -10.18 -7.73 -19.66
C LEU A 24 -11.45 -8.52 -19.97
N PHE A 25 -12.63 -8.06 -19.56
CA PHE A 25 -13.89 -8.72 -19.92
C PHE A 25 -14.19 -8.69 -21.43
N ASN A 26 -13.71 -7.68 -22.16
CA ASN A 26 -13.86 -7.66 -23.62
C ASN A 26 -13.10 -8.83 -24.27
N LEU A 27 -11.97 -9.25 -23.69
CA LEU A 27 -11.19 -10.39 -24.16
C LEU A 27 -11.98 -11.69 -24.07
N GLU A 28 -12.93 -11.86 -23.13
CA GLU A 28 -13.74 -13.09 -23.04
C GLU A 28 -14.44 -13.42 -24.38
N LYS A 29 -14.85 -12.39 -25.13
CA LYS A 29 -15.49 -12.58 -26.44
C LYS A 29 -14.49 -13.04 -27.50
N GLU A 30 -13.30 -12.45 -27.52
CA GLU A 30 -12.22 -12.80 -28.45
C GLU A 30 -11.66 -14.19 -28.15
N LEU A 31 -11.46 -14.51 -26.87
CA LEU A 31 -10.98 -15.81 -26.41
C LEU A 31 -11.94 -16.98 -26.71
N ARG A 32 -13.22 -16.71 -27.02
CA ARG A 32 -14.18 -17.72 -27.50
C ARG A 32 -14.06 -18.02 -28.99
N THR A 33 -13.38 -17.17 -29.76
CA THR A 33 -13.26 -17.31 -31.22
C THR A 33 -12.05 -18.14 -31.65
N PHE A 34 -11.13 -18.45 -30.74
CA PHE A 34 -9.98 -19.29 -31.03
C PHE A 34 -10.34 -20.77 -30.89
N ASP A 35 -9.94 -21.56 -31.90
CA ASP A 35 -10.09 -23.03 -31.87
C ASP A 35 -9.13 -23.70 -30.87
N GLU A 36 -8.04 -23.02 -30.47
CA GLU A 36 -7.00 -23.57 -29.59
C GLU A 36 -6.95 -22.86 -28.22
N ARG A 37 -6.93 -23.67 -27.15
CA ARG A 37 -6.83 -23.17 -25.76
C ARG A 37 -5.47 -22.53 -25.46
N ALA A 38 -4.41 -22.89 -26.17
CA ALA A 38 -3.06 -22.38 -25.96
C ALA A 38 -2.92 -20.91 -26.41
N GLU A 39 -3.40 -20.57 -27.61
CA GLU A 39 -3.45 -19.18 -28.12
C GLU A 39 -4.27 -18.29 -27.19
N SER A 40 -5.45 -18.75 -26.80
CA SER A 40 -6.33 -18.01 -25.87
C SER A 40 -5.63 -17.72 -24.54
N ARG A 41 -4.95 -18.74 -23.98
CA ARG A 41 -4.16 -18.57 -22.77
C ARG A 41 -3.08 -17.51 -22.93
N LYS A 42 -2.32 -17.55 -24.02
CA LYS A 42 -1.22 -16.60 -24.28
C LYS A 42 -1.74 -15.16 -24.36
N ILE A 43 -2.88 -14.95 -25.02
CA ILE A 43 -3.53 -13.63 -25.11
C ILE A 43 -4.00 -13.14 -23.74
N LEU A 44 -4.59 -14.02 -22.93
CA LEU A 44 -5.04 -13.67 -21.57
C LEU A 44 -3.85 -13.24 -20.70
N ILE A 45 -2.77 -14.03 -20.68
CA ILE A 45 -1.58 -13.75 -19.86
C ILE A 45 -0.87 -12.47 -20.31
N SER A 46 -0.71 -12.26 -21.63
CA SER A 46 -0.07 -11.05 -22.16
C SER A 46 -0.89 -9.80 -21.83
N SER A 47 -2.19 -9.81 -22.09
CA SER A 47 -3.07 -8.66 -21.79
C SER A 47 -3.12 -8.33 -20.30
N PHE A 48 -3.10 -9.35 -19.44
CA PHE A 48 -3.01 -9.17 -18.00
C PHE A 48 -1.69 -8.53 -17.59
N THR A 49 -0.57 -9.04 -18.13
CA THR A 49 0.77 -8.52 -17.84
C THR A 49 0.91 -7.07 -18.29
N GLU A 50 0.46 -6.74 -19.50
CA GLU A 50 0.49 -5.38 -20.04
C GLU A 50 -0.29 -4.39 -19.17
N LEU A 51 -1.49 -4.77 -18.71
CA LEU A 51 -2.28 -3.94 -17.81
C LEU A 51 -1.58 -3.71 -16.46
N LEU A 52 -0.97 -4.75 -15.90
CA LEU A 52 -0.25 -4.66 -14.63
C LEU A 52 1.00 -3.80 -14.76
N ASP A 53 1.77 -3.98 -15.83
CA ASP A 53 2.95 -3.16 -16.10
C ASP A 53 2.56 -1.70 -16.30
N TYR A 54 1.44 -1.43 -16.99
CA TYR A 54 0.93 -0.08 -17.12
C TYR A 54 0.54 0.55 -15.78
N VAL A 55 -0.15 -0.19 -14.92
CA VAL A 55 -0.52 0.26 -13.56
C VAL A 55 0.73 0.49 -12.69
N ASN A 56 1.75 -0.37 -12.84
CA ASN A 56 3.05 -0.19 -12.17
C ASN A 56 3.76 1.09 -12.65
N GLU A 57 3.77 1.37 -13.96
CA GLU A 57 4.38 2.58 -14.52
C GLU A 57 3.68 3.84 -14.01
N LEU A 58 2.34 3.90 -14.06
CA LEU A 58 1.57 5.02 -13.52
C LEU A 58 1.91 5.31 -12.05
N TYR A 59 2.11 4.24 -11.30
CA TYR A 59 2.48 4.35 -9.91
C TYR A 59 3.91 4.84 -9.70
N ASN A 60 4.88 4.27 -10.42
CA ASN A 60 6.28 4.67 -10.36
C ASN A 60 6.48 6.12 -10.82
N ASP A 61 5.67 6.60 -11.77
CA ASP A 61 5.64 8.00 -12.24
C ASP A 61 4.97 8.97 -11.23
N GLY A 62 4.44 8.47 -10.11
CA GLY A 62 3.71 9.27 -9.11
C GLY A 62 2.33 9.74 -9.59
N ARG A 63 1.83 9.20 -10.70
CA ARG A 63 0.51 9.51 -11.28
C ARG A 63 -0.61 8.69 -10.64
N LEU A 64 -0.27 7.68 -9.84
CA LEU A 64 -1.21 6.83 -9.12
C LEU A 64 -0.79 6.72 -7.65
N ALA A 65 -1.74 6.96 -6.74
CA ALA A 65 -1.52 6.76 -5.31
C ALA A 65 -1.48 5.27 -4.95
N PHE A 66 -0.81 4.90 -3.85
CA PHE A 66 -0.60 3.50 -3.47
C PHE A 66 -1.89 2.73 -3.16
N ASP A 67 -2.85 3.38 -2.52
CA ASP A 67 -4.19 2.84 -2.27
C ASP A 67 -4.91 2.48 -3.58
N LYS A 68 -4.85 3.37 -4.57
CA LYS A 68 -5.42 3.14 -5.90
C LYS A 68 -4.68 2.05 -6.67
N TYR A 69 -3.35 2.02 -6.58
CA TYR A 69 -2.51 0.96 -7.15
C TYR A 69 -2.91 -0.42 -6.58
N LEU A 70 -3.05 -0.51 -5.26
CA LEU A 70 -3.45 -1.74 -4.58
C LEU A 70 -4.84 -2.20 -5.07
N LEU A 71 -5.80 -1.28 -5.11
CA LEU A 71 -7.17 -1.57 -5.55
C LEU A 71 -7.22 -2.04 -7.01
N LEU A 72 -6.52 -1.34 -7.92
CA LEU A 72 -6.51 -1.66 -9.35
C LEU A 72 -5.85 -3.01 -9.61
N THR A 73 -4.67 -3.27 -9.03
CA THR A 73 -3.99 -4.56 -9.19
C THR A 73 -4.84 -5.73 -8.67
N ASP A 74 -5.51 -5.56 -7.53
CA ASP A 74 -6.41 -6.57 -6.97
C ASP A 74 -7.66 -6.81 -7.84
N MET A 75 -8.24 -5.74 -8.41
CA MET A 75 -9.40 -5.86 -9.31
C MET A 75 -9.02 -6.55 -10.63
N ILE A 76 -7.89 -6.17 -11.22
CA ILE A 76 -7.36 -6.77 -12.46
C ILE A 76 -7.11 -8.26 -12.23
N LYS A 77 -6.50 -8.64 -11.09
CA LYS A 77 -6.31 -10.04 -10.70
C LYS A 77 -7.62 -10.81 -10.65
N LYS A 78 -8.62 -10.29 -9.91
CA LYS A 78 -9.91 -10.98 -9.75
C LYS A 78 -10.58 -11.28 -11.09
N VAL A 79 -10.51 -10.35 -12.04
CA VAL A 79 -11.05 -10.56 -13.39
C VAL A 79 -10.22 -11.59 -14.15
N ALA A 80 -8.89 -11.48 -14.13
CA ALA A 80 -8.01 -12.45 -14.79
C ALA A 80 -8.20 -13.88 -14.26
N ASP A 81 -8.30 -14.04 -12.94
CA ASP A 81 -8.59 -15.32 -12.28
C ASP A 81 -9.91 -15.90 -12.78
N SER A 82 -10.97 -15.07 -12.82
CA SER A 82 -12.29 -15.48 -13.31
C SER A 82 -12.27 -15.93 -14.77
N LEU A 83 -11.46 -15.29 -15.62
CA LEU A 83 -11.31 -15.66 -17.03
C LEU A 83 -10.45 -16.92 -17.20
N SER A 84 -9.44 -17.10 -16.34
CA SER A 84 -8.49 -18.20 -16.40
C SER A 84 -9.08 -19.59 -16.09
N VAL A 85 -10.25 -19.66 -15.44
CA VAL A 85 -10.92 -20.92 -15.06
C VAL A 85 -11.12 -21.85 -16.27
N ARG A 86 -11.23 -21.30 -17.49
CA ARG A 86 -11.48 -22.06 -18.72
C ARG A 86 -10.20 -22.45 -19.47
N TYR A 87 -9.03 -22.00 -19.00
CA TYR A 87 -7.75 -22.17 -19.68
C TYR A 87 -6.75 -22.87 -18.75
N ASP A 88 -6.45 -24.12 -19.06
CA ASP A 88 -5.56 -24.96 -18.24
C ASP A 88 -4.19 -24.28 -18.05
N ASN A 89 -3.70 -24.30 -16.81
CA ASN A 89 -2.44 -23.67 -16.37
C ASN A 89 -2.36 -22.13 -16.50
N ALA A 90 -3.41 -21.42 -16.92
CA ALA A 90 -3.40 -19.95 -16.94
C ALA A 90 -3.37 -19.36 -15.53
N ARG A 91 -4.18 -19.92 -14.63
CA ARG A 91 -4.25 -19.48 -13.22
C ARG A 91 -2.89 -19.53 -12.50
N LYS A 92 -2.10 -20.59 -12.71
CA LYS A 92 -0.77 -20.74 -12.10
C LYS A 92 0.18 -19.64 -12.54
N GLU A 93 0.21 -19.31 -13.83
CA GLU A 93 1.05 -18.22 -14.35
C GLU A 93 0.59 -16.85 -13.84
N LEU A 94 -0.71 -16.60 -13.77
CA LEU A 94 -1.25 -15.37 -13.18
C LEU A 94 -0.86 -15.24 -11.69
N ASP A 95 -0.93 -16.34 -10.94
CA ASP A 95 -0.51 -16.38 -9.53
C ASP A 95 1.00 -16.19 -9.38
N GLU A 96 1.84 -16.69 -10.28
CA GLU A 96 3.29 -16.44 -10.29
C GLU A 96 3.63 -14.97 -10.53
N ILE A 97 2.97 -14.31 -11.49
CA ILE A 97 3.14 -12.87 -11.76
C ILE A 97 2.76 -12.04 -10.53
N MET A 98 1.63 -12.36 -9.91
CA MET A 98 1.13 -11.65 -8.72
C MET A 98 1.97 -11.95 -7.46
N GLY A 99 2.43 -13.20 -7.31
CA GLY A 99 3.16 -13.67 -6.14
C GLY A 99 4.64 -13.28 -6.13
N GLY A 100 5.27 -13.16 -7.31
CA GLY A 100 6.64 -12.65 -7.43
C GLY A 100 6.64 -11.12 -7.44
N LYS A 101 6.57 -10.53 -8.65
CA LYS A 101 6.84 -9.11 -8.89
C LYS A 101 5.95 -8.17 -8.06
N ILE A 102 4.64 -8.43 -7.97
CA ILE A 102 3.70 -7.48 -7.34
C ILE A 102 3.72 -7.59 -5.82
N LEU A 103 3.75 -8.79 -5.26
CA LEU A 103 3.76 -8.97 -3.81
C LEU A 103 5.08 -8.51 -3.20
N GLU A 104 6.21 -8.79 -3.84
CA GLU A 104 7.54 -8.30 -3.43
C GLU A 104 7.56 -6.78 -3.36
N PHE A 105 7.07 -6.11 -4.42
CA PHE A 105 7.00 -4.66 -4.48
C PHE A 105 6.11 -4.04 -3.39
N LYS A 106 4.90 -4.60 -3.19
CA LYS A 106 3.99 -4.16 -2.12
C LYS A 106 4.66 -4.34 -0.75
N GLY A 107 5.33 -5.46 -0.53
CA GLY A 107 6.02 -5.79 0.73
C GLY A 107 7.17 -4.84 1.04
N GLU A 108 8.05 -4.58 0.06
CA GLU A 108 9.18 -3.67 0.23
C GLU A 108 8.72 -2.25 0.59
N ARG A 109 7.67 -1.76 -0.08
CA ARG A 109 7.14 -0.42 0.23
C ARG A 109 6.55 -0.34 1.63
N ILE A 110 5.66 -1.27 1.99
CA ILE A 110 5.04 -1.29 3.33
C ILE A 110 6.12 -1.37 4.41
N TYR A 111 7.16 -2.18 4.17
CA TYR A 111 8.31 -2.28 5.06
C TYR A 111 9.06 -0.94 5.19
N ASN A 112 9.35 -0.26 4.07
CA ASN A 112 10.09 0.99 4.08
C ASN A 112 9.28 2.13 4.71
N GLU A 113 8.00 2.28 4.37
CA GLU A 113 7.08 3.27 4.96
C GLU A 113 6.95 3.03 6.47
N GLY A 114 6.68 1.79 6.89
CA GLY A 114 6.59 1.45 8.32
C GLY A 114 7.90 1.68 9.06
N ARG A 115 9.06 1.50 8.41
CA ARG A 115 10.36 1.83 8.99
C ARG A 115 10.64 3.32 9.10
N GLU A 116 10.08 4.14 8.22
CA GLU A 116 10.20 5.59 8.29
C GLU A 116 9.27 6.13 9.38
N GLU A 117 8.00 5.73 9.36
CA GLU A 117 7.00 6.04 10.39
C GLU A 117 7.51 5.64 11.79
N GLY A 118 7.98 4.41 11.96
CA GLY A 118 8.52 3.95 13.24
C GLY A 118 9.74 4.74 13.72
N ARG A 119 10.56 5.29 12.81
CA ARG A 119 11.68 6.17 13.18
C ARG A 119 11.19 7.56 13.60
N GLU A 120 10.21 8.11 12.91
CA GLU A 120 9.58 9.39 13.24
C GLU A 120 8.88 9.32 14.61
N GLU A 121 8.07 8.28 14.80
CA GLU A 121 7.39 8.00 16.06
C GLU A 121 8.40 7.77 17.19
N GLY A 122 9.42 6.92 16.98
CA GLY A 122 10.46 6.67 17.98
C GLY A 122 11.26 7.91 18.37
N ARG A 123 11.57 8.80 17.41
CA ARG A 123 12.20 10.10 17.72
C ARG A 123 11.28 11.02 18.51
N THR A 124 9.99 11.00 18.20
CA THR A 124 8.99 11.83 18.88
C THR A 124 8.78 11.34 20.31
N GLU A 125 8.60 10.03 20.49
CA GLU A 125 8.49 9.38 21.79
C GLU A 125 9.75 9.58 22.62
N GLY A 126 10.96 9.46 22.05
CA GLY A 126 12.20 9.75 22.77
C GLY A 126 12.29 11.19 23.29
N LYS A 127 11.80 12.18 22.53
CA LYS A 127 11.74 13.58 22.99
C LYS A 127 10.65 13.81 24.04
N ILE A 128 9.56 13.06 23.99
CA ILE A 128 8.53 13.08 25.04
C ILE A 128 9.10 12.45 26.32
N ASP A 129 9.82 11.34 26.21
CA ASP A 129 10.49 10.67 27.32
C ASP A 129 11.51 11.58 28.00
N GLU A 130 12.31 12.31 27.23
CA GLU A 130 13.22 13.35 27.74
C GLU A 130 12.46 14.44 28.52
N LEU A 131 11.33 14.93 27.99
CA LEU A 131 10.50 15.92 28.71
C LEU A 131 9.89 15.35 29.99
N LEU A 132 9.55 14.05 30.01
CA LEU A 132 9.07 13.36 31.21
C LEU A 132 10.18 13.23 32.25
N GLY A 133 11.39 12.84 31.84
CA GLY A 133 12.56 12.75 32.72
C GLY A 133 12.90 14.10 33.36
N LEU A 134 12.98 15.17 32.54
CA LEU A 134 13.22 16.54 33.03
C LEU A 134 12.11 17.07 33.95
N ALA A 135 10.88 16.61 33.77
CA ALA A 135 9.78 16.96 34.67
C ALA A 135 9.81 16.15 35.97
N TYR A 136 10.25 14.89 35.86
CA TYR A 136 10.34 13.95 36.98
C TYR A 136 11.47 14.31 37.95
N ASP A 137 12.64 14.67 37.43
CA ASP A 137 13.81 15.06 38.24
C ASP A 137 13.73 16.51 38.78
N GLY A 138 12.71 17.26 38.36
CA GLY A 138 12.46 18.64 38.77
C GLY A 138 13.30 19.70 38.03
N THR A 139 14.10 19.31 37.04
CA THR A 139 14.89 20.24 36.20
C THR A 139 13.98 21.20 35.42
N LEU A 140 12.81 20.73 35.00
CA LEU A 140 11.79 21.52 34.32
C LEU A 140 10.47 21.43 35.08
N SER A 141 9.79 22.56 35.28
CA SER A 141 8.45 22.52 35.88
C SER A 141 7.50 21.71 35.01
N VAL A 142 6.66 20.89 35.62
CA VAL A 142 5.69 20.02 34.96
C VAL A 142 4.80 20.79 33.96
N ASP A 143 4.36 22.00 34.31
CA ASP A 143 3.54 22.82 33.43
C ASP A 143 4.26 23.25 32.15
N VAL A 144 5.55 23.58 32.24
CA VAL A 144 6.39 23.93 31.09
C VAL A 144 6.66 22.71 30.23
N ALA A 145 6.95 21.55 30.84
CA ALA A 145 7.16 20.30 30.13
C ALA A 145 5.90 19.87 29.35
N ALA A 146 4.74 19.87 30.01
CA ALA A 146 3.45 19.56 29.39
C ALA A 146 3.09 20.53 28.25
N SER A 147 3.37 21.82 28.42
CA SER A 147 3.13 22.82 27.38
C SER A 147 4.02 22.62 26.14
N ARG A 148 5.28 22.21 26.35
CA ARG A 148 6.21 21.85 25.25
C ARG A 148 5.75 20.58 24.53
N ALA A 149 5.33 19.57 25.28
CA ALA A 149 4.76 18.34 24.74
C ALA A 149 3.50 18.59 23.90
N LEU A 150 2.58 19.43 24.37
CA LEU A 150 1.38 19.82 23.63
C LEU A 150 1.72 20.59 22.34
N SER A 151 2.56 21.63 22.45
CA SER A 151 2.86 22.50 21.30
C SER A 151 3.66 21.83 20.19
N LYS A 152 4.63 20.96 20.55
CA LYS A 152 5.53 20.32 19.57
C LYS A 152 5.10 18.93 19.14
N TYR A 153 4.52 18.15 20.03
CA TYR A 153 4.19 16.73 19.80
C TYR A 153 2.70 16.43 19.92
N LYS A 154 1.87 17.47 20.12
CA LYS A 154 0.40 17.37 20.23
C LYS A 154 -0.07 16.46 21.37
N VAL A 155 0.74 16.24 22.40
CA VAL A 155 0.38 15.45 23.57
C VAL A 155 -0.43 16.31 24.54
N PRO A 156 -1.71 15.98 24.81
CA PRO A 156 -2.52 16.72 25.77
C PRO A 156 -1.94 16.69 27.19
N LYS A 157 -2.17 17.76 27.96
CA LYS A 157 -1.68 17.86 29.35
C LYS A 157 -2.11 16.66 30.20
N ASP A 158 -3.36 16.22 30.09
CA ASP A 158 -3.87 15.08 30.86
C ASP A 158 -3.13 13.77 30.53
N GLU A 159 -2.82 13.56 29.25
CA GLU A 159 -2.04 12.41 28.80
C GLU A 159 -0.59 12.50 29.31
N PHE A 160 0.03 13.67 29.18
CA PHE A 160 1.38 13.91 29.70
C PHE A 160 1.46 13.62 31.21
N MET A 161 0.48 14.11 31.99
CA MET A 161 0.41 13.85 33.43
C MET A 161 0.19 12.37 33.76
N ARG A 162 -0.58 11.64 32.96
CA ARG A 162 -0.72 10.18 33.12
C ARG A 162 0.61 9.47 32.88
N ARG A 163 1.31 9.79 31.78
CA ARG A 163 2.62 9.22 31.45
C ARG A 163 3.66 9.55 32.53
N LEU A 164 3.67 10.78 33.06
CA LEU A 164 4.58 11.20 34.13
C LEU A 164 4.36 10.43 35.44
N LYS A 165 3.10 10.16 35.82
CA LYS A 165 2.78 9.37 37.02
C LYS A 165 3.28 7.93 36.95
N SER A 166 3.35 7.37 35.76
CA SER A 166 3.85 6.01 35.50
C SER A 166 5.30 5.98 34.99
N TYR A 167 5.98 7.13 34.95
CA TYR A 167 7.32 7.25 34.40
C TYR A 167 8.33 6.50 35.27
N LYS A 168 9.19 5.72 34.61
CA LYS A 168 10.31 5.02 35.24
C LYS A 168 11.58 5.39 34.48
N PRO A 169 12.58 6.00 35.13
CA PRO A 169 13.86 6.29 34.48
C PRO A 169 14.52 5.02 33.95
N GLY A 170 15.25 5.14 32.84
CA GLY A 170 15.91 4.00 32.18
C GLY A 170 16.81 3.15 33.08
N ASP A 171 17.39 3.73 34.13
CA ASP A 171 18.25 3.03 35.10
C ASP A 171 17.49 1.99 35.95
N GLU A 172 16.17 2.13 36.11
CA GLU A 172 15.33 1.16 36.83
C GLU A 172 14.82 0.01 35.95
N LEU A 173 14.93 0.13 34.62
CA LEU A 173 14.50 -0.90 33.66
C LEU A 173 15.57 -1.98 33.41
N MET A 174 16.82 -1.74 33.81
CA MET A 174 17.97 -2.63 33.56
C MET A 174 18.26 -3.61 34.72
N GLN A 175 17.47 -3.60 35.80
CA GLN A 175 17.63 -4.51 36.95
C GLN A 175 16.65 -5.71 36.95
N GLY A 176 15.97 -5.97 35.84
CA GLY A 176 15.03 -7.08 35.66
C GLY A 176 15.62 -8.27 34.91
#